data_AF-A0A535X4M5-F1
#
_entry.id   AF-A0A535X4M5-F1
#
_cell.length_a   1.000
_cell.length_b   1.000
_cell.length_c   1.000
_cell.angle_alpha   90.00
_cell.angle_beta   90.00
_cell.angle_gamma   90.00
#
_symmetry.space_group_name_H-M   'P 1'
#
loop_
_entity.id
_entity.type
_entity.pdbx_description
1 polymer ?
#
loop_
_entity_poly.entity_id
_entity_poly.type
_entity_poly.pdbx_seq_one_letter_code
_entity_poly.pdbx_strand_id
1 'polypeptide(L)'
;MRDVLEARDPGMVEPSETFITGERDEVCILIIPHHWLGGVGLIVLSAPPGLDLRWSAVTDLSDHDQIDLGHVVDRWQLPVKPHMNQLVASLEQELSRPIEWICTYRGTASSPRRVRAVLDISGKRVVLHVLWKLSVWPFPRREVVESTSLSSKDPPTFRLPVPIDRLLKQA
;
A
#
# COMPACT_ATOMS: atom_id res chain seq x y z
N MET A 1 -2.51 1.24 -17.97
CA MET A 1 -2.06 1.06 -16.56
C MET A 1 -1.83 -0.41 -16.28
N ARG A 2 -2.79 -1.30 -16.61
CA ARG A 2 -2.55 -2.76 -16.68
C ARG A 2 -1.32 -3.09 -17.53
N ASP A 3 -1.20 -2.51 -18.72
CA ASP A 3 -0.03 -2.70 -19.60
C ASP A 3 1.31 -2.34 -18.96
N VAL A 4 1.34 -1.40 -18.00
CA VAL A 4 2.56 -1.03 -17.27
C VAL A 4 2.93 -2.12 -16.27
N LEU A 5 1.95 -2.65 -15.53
CA LEU A 5 2.17 -3.75 -14.60
C LEU A 5 2.55 -5.03 -15.34
N GLU A 6 1.90 -5.33 -16.46
CA GLU A 6 2.23 -6.49 -17.30
C GLU A 6 3.62 -6.37 -17.92
N ALA A 7 4.02 -5.18 -18.38
CA ALA A 7 5.35 -4.96 -18.95
C ALA A 7 6.46 -4.99 -17.91
N ARG A 8 6.20 -4.52 -16.69
CA ARG A 8 7.20 -4.45 -15.61
C ARG A 8 7.28 -5.72 -14.77
N ASP A 9 6.22 -6.52 -14.74
CA ASP A 9 6.09 -7.76 -13.96
C ASP A 9 6.64 -7.64 -12.52
N PRO A 10 6.12 -6.68 -11.72
CA PRO A 10 6.66 -6.42 -10.39
C PRO A 10 6.44 -7.62 -9.45
N GLY A 11 7.52 -8.19 -8.93
CA GLY A 11 7.52 -9.49 -8.24
C GLY A 11 6.72 -9.57 -6.93
N MET A 12 6.26 -8.44 -6.39
CA MET A 12 5.40 -8.39 -5.20
C MET A 12 4.00 -7.85 -5.49
N VAL A 13 3.58 -7.78 -6.75
CA VAL A 13 2.22 -7.45 -7.16
C VAL A 13 1.62 -8.68 -7.83
N GLU A 14 0.53 -9.17 -7.28
CA GLU A 14 -0.24 -10.22 -7.93
C GLU A 14 -1.40 -9.58 -8.71
N PRO A 15 -1.51 -9.78 -10.04
CA PRO A 15 -2.56 -9.17 -10.85
C PRO A 15 -3.98 -9.47 -10.36
N SER A 16 -4.23 -10.66 -9.78
CA SER A 16 -5.55 -11.00 -9.23
C SER A 16 -5.91 -10.20 -7.96
N GLU A 17 -4.92 -9.58 -7.32
CA GLU A 17 -5.11 -8.75 -6.13
C GLU A 17 -5.23 -7.26 -6.49
N THR A 18 -4.98 -6.91 -7.76
CA THR A 18 -5.18 -5.55 -8.27
C THR A 18 -6.64 -5.39 -8.66
N PHE A 19 -7.34 -4.41 -8.09
CA PHE A 19 -8.76 -4.19 -8.35
C PHE A 19 -9.11 -2.72 -8.51
N ILE A 20 -10.22 -2.47 -9.20
CA ILE A 20 -10.78 -1.14 -9.44
C ILE A 20 -12.10 -1.05 -8.68
N THR A 21 -12.29 0.02 -7.92
CA THR A 21 -13.54 0.38 -7.26
C THR A 21 -13.87 1.85 -7.51
N GLY A 22 -15.11 2.26 -7.30
CA GLY A 22 -15.56 3.63 -7.51
C GLY A 22 -16.97 3.87 -7.00
N GLU A 23 -17.20 5.03 -6.40
CA GLU A 23 -18.55 5.50 -6.08
C GLU A 23 -19.00 6.51 -7.15
N ARG A 24 -20.08 6.19 -7.87
CA ARG A 24 -20.68 7.00 -8.94
C ARG A 24 -19.75 7.19 -10.16
N ASP A 25 -20.27 7.84 -11.20
CA ASP A 25 -19.61 7.97 -12.50
C ASP A 25 -18.32 8.81 -12.49
N GLU A 26 -18.04 9.51 -11.39
CA GLU A 26 -16.96 10.51 -11.29
C GLU A 26 -15.73 10.05 -10.50
N VAL A 27 -15.83 8.95 -9.74
CA VAL A 27 -14.73 8.45 -8.89
C VAL A 27 -14.27 7.08 -9.36
N CYS A 28 -12.97 6.94 -9.63
CA CYS A 28 -12.33 5.67 -9.94
C CYS A 28 -11.08 5.51 -9.09
N ILE A 29 -10.97 4.36 -8.42
CA ILE A 29 -9.89 4.00 -7.51
C ILE A 29 -9.29 2.69 -8.01
N LEU A 30 -8.07 2.73 -8.53
CA LEU A 30 -7.27 1.54 -8.77
C LEU A 30 -6.40 1.27 -7.55
N ILE A 31 -6.43 0.05 -7.03
CA ILE A 31 -5.60 -0.40 -5.90
C ILE A 31 -4.61 -1.45 -6.42
N ILE A 32 -3.32 -1.21 -6.18
CA ILE A 32 -2.20 -2.08 -6.54
C ILE A 32 -1.48 -2.46 -5.23
N PRO A 33 -1.92 -3.54 -4.56
CA PRO A 33 -1.37 -3.91 -3.27
C PRO A 33 -0.03 -4.62 -3.41
N HIS A 34 0.81 -4.51 -2.38
CA HIS A 34 1.92 -5.43 -2.17
C HIS A 34 1.37 -6.74 -1.60
N HIS A 35 1.70 -7.85 -2.26
CA HIS A 35 1.17 -9.19 -1.99
C HIS A 35 1.30 -9.67 -0.52
N TRP A 36 2.34 -9.24 0.19
CA TRP A 36 2.67 -9.71 1.54
C TRP A 36 2.61 -8.67 2.64
N LEU A 37 2.16 -7.44 2.35
CA LEU A 37 2.17 -6.34 3.33
C LEU A 37 0.78 -5.96 3.83
N GLY A 38 -0.17 -6.89 3.81
CA GLY A 38 -1.48 -6.72 4.44
C GLY A 38 -2.29 -5.54 3.89
N GLY A 39 -2.22 -5.32 2.58
CA GLY A 39 -2.96 -4.24 1.90
C GLY A 39 -2.22 -2.90 1.82
N VAL A 40 -0.95 -2.82 2.24
CA VAL A 40 -0.09 -1.70 1.85
C VAL A 40 0.10 -1.71 0.34
N GLY A 41 -0.17 -0.59 -0.33
CA GLY A 41 -0.11 -0.53 -1.78
C GLY A 41 -0.18 0.87 -2.35
N LEU A 42 -0.03 0.91 -3.66
CA LEU A 42 -0.26 2.11 -4.46
C LEU A 42 -1.73 2.21 -4.81
N ILE A 43 -2.24 3.43 -4.75
CA ILE A 43 -3.60 3.77 -5.13
C ILE A 43 -3.54 4.87 -6.19
N VAL A 44 -4.26 4.67 -7.29
CA VAL A 44 -4.53 5.71 -8.26
C VAL A 44 -5.97 6.14 -8.09
N LEU A 45 -6.16 7.36 -7.59
CA LEU A 45 -7.47 7.96 -7.38
C LEU A 45 -7.74 8.99 -8.47
N SER A 46 -8.73 8.72 -9.31
CA SER A 46 -9.29 9.69 -10.26
C SER A 46 -10.60 10.20 -9.69
N ALA A 47 -10.66 11.47 -9.28
CA ALA A 47 -11.86 12.12 -8.78
C ALA A 47 -11.75 13.64 -8.99
N PRO A 48 -12.83 14.37 -9.33
CA PRO A 48 -12.77 15.82 -9.45
C PRO A 48 -12.08 16.48 -8.23
N PRO A 49 -11.10 17.38 -8.44
CA PRO A 49 -10.74 18.02 -9.71
C PRO A 49 -9.59 17.34 -10.48
N GLY A 50 -9.13 16.13 -10.12
CA GLY A 50 -7.86 15.60 -10.61
C GLY A 50 -7.65 14.09 -10.52
N LEU A 51 -6.38 13.73 -10.64
CA LEU A 51 -5.84 12.39 -10.47
C LEU A 51 -4.72 12.44 -9.44
N ASP A 52 -4.75 11.54 -8.47
CA ASP A 52 -3.72 11.39 -7.44
C ASP A 52 -3.09 9.99 -7.52
N LEU A 53 -1.77 9.92 -7.40
CA LEU A 53 -1.03 8.70 -7.06
C LEU A 53 -0.62 8.78 -5.59
N ARG A 54 -0.87 7.71 -4.84
CA ARG A 54 -0.77 7.74 -3.37
C ARG A 54 -0.41 6.38 -2.79
N TRP A 55 0.25 6.39 -1.64
CA TRP A 55 0.50 5.20 -0.82
C TRP A 55 -0.51 5.11 0.32
N SER A 56 -1.12 3.95 0.52
CA SER A 56 -1.99 3.70 1.67
C SER A 56 -1.87 2.26 2.17
N ALA A 57 -2.33 2.02 3.40
CA ALA A 57 -2.59 0.69 3.93
C ALA A 57 -4.10 0.43 3.92
N VAL A 58 -4.57 -0.32 2.93
CA VAL A 58 -5.96 -0.76 2.82
C VAL A 58 -6.12 -2.06 3.60
N THR A 59 -6.26 -1.95 4.92
CA THR A 59 -6.36 -3.09 5.84
C THR A 59 -7.81 -3.58 5.98
N ASP A 60 -8.12 -4.39 7.00
CA ASP A 60 -9.41 -5.06 7.16
C ASP A 60 -10.62 -4.15 7.45
N LEU A 61 -10.45 -2.82 7.35
CA LEU A 61 -11.49 -1.76 7.45
C LEU A 61 -12.45 -1.94 8.64
N SER A 62 -12.08 -2.74 9.65
CA SER A 62 -12.96 -3.10 10.77
C SER A 62 -13.20 -1.92 11.70
N ASP A 63 -12.29 -0.95 11.69
CA ASP A 63 -12.52 0.40 12.21
C ASP A 63 -13.00 1.28 11.05
N HIS A 64 -14.32 1.47 10.95
CA HIS A 64 -15.02 2.24 9.92
C HIS A 64 -14.56 3.71 9.78
N ASP A 65 -13.71 4.19 10.68
CA ASP A 65 -13.22 5.58 10.72
C ASP A 65 -11.81 5.78 10.11
N GLN A 66 -11.20 4.73 9.52
CA GLN A 66 -9.86 4.84 8.92
C GLN A 66 -9.84 4.45 7.45
N ILE A 67 -10.66 5.10 6.62
CA ILE A 67 -10.23 5.34 5.24
C ILE A 67 -9.07 6.35 5.34
N ASP A 68 -7.89 5.87 5.69
CA ASP A 68 -6.66 6.60 5.40
C ASP A 68 -6.57 6.69 3.89
N LEU A 69 -7.00 7.83 3.37
CA LEU A 69 -6.93 8.17 1.96
C LEU A 69 -5.48 8.16 1.46
N GLY A 70 -4.49 7.95 2.33
CA GLY A 70 -3.12 7.70 1.99
C GLY A 70 -2.32 8.97 1.79
N HIS A 71 -1.05 8.78 1.48
CA HIS A 71 -0.09 9.85 1.29
C HIS A 71 0.11 10.08 -0.21
N VAL A 72 -0.27 11.27 -0.66
CA VAL A 72 -0.13 11.69 -2.06
C VAL A 72 1.35 11.81 -2.41
N VAL A 73 1.74 11.12 -3.48
CA VAL A 73 3.06 11.22 -4.10
C VAL A 73 3.02 12.28 -5.20
N ASP A 74 2.05 12.16 -6.10
CA ASP A 74 1.87 13.06 -7.24
C ASP A 74 0.38 13.36 -7.46
N ARG A 75 0.11 14.55 -8.02
CA ARG A 75 -1.23 15.04 -8.34
C ARG A 75 -1.23 15.73 -9.70
N TRP A 76 -2.24 15.43 -10.50
CA TRP A 76 -2.48 16.04 -11.81
C TRP A 76 -3.89 16.61 -11.89
N GLN A 77 -4.04 17.79 -12.48
CA GLN A 77 -5.36 18.39 -12.70
C GLN A 77 -6.03 17.79 -13.94
N LEU A 78 -7.37 17.78 -13.94
CA LEU A 78 -8.11 17.44 -15.14
C LEU A 78 -7.97 18.55 -16.21
N PRO A 79 -7.90 18.19 -17.51
CA PRO A 79 -7.99 16.83 -18.05
C PRO A 79 -6.68 16.01 -17.86
N VAL A 80 -6.80 14.72 -17.51
CA VAL A 80 -5.64 13.82 -17.25
C VAL A 80 -4.82 13.52 -18.50
N LYS A 81 -5.42 13.47 -19.69
CA LYS A 81 -4.77 13.08 -20.96
C LYS A 81 -3.36 13.67 -21.17
N PRO A 82 -3.12 14.98 -21.04
CA PRO A 82 -1.77 15.57 -21.15
C PRO A 82 -0.75 15.02 -20.15
N HIS A 83 -1.20 14.42 -19.04
CA HIS A 83 -0.38 13.95 -17.93
C HIS A 83 -0.14 12.43 -17.93
N MET A 84 -0.70 11.67 -18.89
CA MET A 84 -0.60 10.19 -18.88
C MET A 84 0.83 9.66 -18.86
N ASN A 85 1.74 10.28 -19.61
CA ASN A 85 3.15 9.87 -19.61
C ASN A 85 3.83 10.15 -18.26
N GLN A 86 3.44 11.23 -17.58
CA GLN A 86 3.95 11.57 -16.25
C GLN A 86 3.42 10.59 -15.21
N LEU A 87 2.13 10.24 -15.28
CA LEU A 87 1.54 9.22 -14.43
C LEU A 87 2.25 7.88 -14.56
N VAL A 88 2.52 7.43 -15.79
CA VAL A 88 3.23 6.18 -16.05
C VAL A 88 4.65 6.23 -15.45
N ALA A 89 5.38 7.32 -15.68
CA ALA A 89 6.73 7.48 -15.13
C ALA A 89 6.73 7.49 -13.59
N SER A 90 5.80 8.21 -12.96
CA SER A 90 5.62 8.20 -11.51
C SER A 90 5.28 6.80 -11.00
N LEU A 91 4.33 6.10 -11.64
CA LEU A 91 3.98 4.74 -11.27
C LEU A 91 5.19 3.81 -11.32
N GLU A 92 5.98 3.85 -12.39
CA GLU A 92 7.18 3.02 -12.54
C GLU A 92 8.23 3.30 -11.45
N GLN A 93 8.42 4.57 -11.10
CA GLN A 93 9.28 4.96 -9.99
C GLN A 93 8.75 4.40 -8.67
N GLU A 94 7.45 4.53 -8.43
CA GLU A 94 6.82 4.08 -7.19
C GLU A 94 6.83 2.56 -7.01
N LEU A 95 6.77 1.78 -8.09
CA LEU A 95 6.91 0.32 -8.00
C LEU A 95 8.24 -0.10 -7.34
N SER A 96 9.29 0.68 -7.57
CA SER A 96 10.63 0.43 -7.04
C SER A 96 10.91 1.19 -5.74
N ARG A 97 9.95 1.94 -5.19
CA ARG A 97 10.15 2.72 -3.96
C ARG A 97 10.46 1.77 -2.79
N PRO A 98 11.54 2.02 -2.03
CA PRO A 98 11.84 1.25 -0.83
C PRO A 98 10.76 1.43 0.24
N ILE A 99 10.37 0.31 0.83
CA ILE A 99 9.45 0.18 1.94
C ILE A 99 10.21 -0.49 3.07
N GLU A 100 10.41 0.21 4.18
CA GLU A 100 10.88 -0.42 5.41
C GLU A 100 9.71 -1.12 6.09
N TRP A 101 9.78 -2.45 6.13
CA TRP A 101 8.82 -3.31 6.80
C TRP A 101 9.27 -3.59 8.23
N ILE A 102 8.55 -3.00 9.19
CA ILE A 102 8.94 -3.01 10.59
C ILE A 102 7.97 -3.88 11.39
N CYS A 103 8.47 -5.02 11.87
CA CYS A 103 7.75 -5.98 12.69
C CYS A 103 8.22 -5.92 14.15
N THR A 104 7.34 -5.50 15.06
CA THR A 104 7.62 -5.48 16.50
C THR A 104 7.01 -6.70 17.19
N TYR A 105 7.87 -7.49 17.82
CA TYR A 105 7.55 -8.66 18.64
C TYR A 105 7.65 -8.31 20.13
N ARG A 106 6.94 -9.07 20.97
CA ARG A 106 7.03 -8.97 22.44
C ARG A 106 7.33 -10.33 23.05
N GLY A 107 8.26 -10.37 24.01
CA GLY A 107 8.68 -11.61 24.65
C GLY A 107 9.22 -12.61 23.64
N THR A 108 8.80 -13.86 23.77
CA THR A 108 9.16 -14.98 22.87
C THR A 108 8.10 -15.23 21.78
N ALA A 109 7.20 -14.27 21.53
CA ALA A 109 6.11 -14.46 20.56
C ALA A 109 6.66 -14.66 19.14
N SER A 110 6.11 -15.67 18.44
CA SER A 110 6.42 -15.97 17.04
C SER A 110 5.71 -15.04 16.05
N SER A 111 4.64 -14.36 16.48
CA SER A 111 3.90 -13.39 15.66
C SER A 111 4.12 -11.95 16.14
N PRO A 112 4.23 -10.97 15.23
CA PRO A 112 4.36 -9.58 15.60
C PRO A 112 3.09 -9.06 16.29
N ARG A 113 3.28 -8.10 17.19
CA ARG A 113 2.20 -7.35 17.86
C ARG A 113 1.94 -6.03 17.18
N ARG A 114 2.93 -5.48 16.49
CA ARG A 114 2.80 -4.29 15.65
C ARG A 114 3.52 -4.52 14.34
N VAL A 115 2.91 -4.07 13.27
CA VAL A 115 3.51 -4.08 11.94
C VAL A 115 3.27 -2.71 11.28
N ARG A 116 4.33 -2.15 10.72
CA ARG A 116 4.32 -0.86 10.03
C ARG A 116 5.08 -0.96 8.72
N ALA A 117 4.58 -0.29 7.70
CA ALA A 117 5.37 0.05 6.52
C ALA A 117 5.80 1.51 6.64
N VAL A 118 7.07 1.78 6.35
CA VAL A 118 7.62 3.14 6.36
C VAL A 118 8.21 3.44 4.99
N LEU A 119 7.83 4.59 4.44
CA LEU A 119 8.30 5.07 3.15
C LEU A 119 8.88 6.48 3.32
N ASP A 120 9.90 6.82 2.55
CA ASP A 120 10.22 8.22 2.29
C ASP A 120 9.34 8.70 1.14
N ILE A 121 8.60 9.80 1.32
CA ILE A 121 7.84 10.45 0.24
C ILE A 121 8.26 11.93 0.24
N SER A 122 8.94 12.36 -0.81
CA SER A 122 9.43 13.74 -0.97
C SER A 122 10.25 14.24 0.23
N GLY A 123 11.13 13.38 0.77
CA GLY A 123 11.99 13.69 1.91
C GLY A 123 11.29 13.61 3.27
N LYS A 124 10.03 13.14 3.31
CA LYS A 124 9.26 12.95 4.54
C LYS A 124 9.05 11.47 4.81
N ARG A 125 9.38 11.05 6.04
CA ARG A 125 9.14 9.70 6.51
C ARG A 125 7.65 9.51 6.84
N VAL A 126 6.97 8.76 5.99
CA VAL A 126 5.57 8.37 6.10
C VAL A 126 5.48 7.00 6.77
N VAL A 127 4.53 6.84 7.69
CA VAL A 127 4.31 5.58 8.42
C VAL A 127 2.89 5.09 8.18
N LEU A 128 2.79 3.97 7.48
CA LEU A 128 1.54 3.25 7.27
C LEU A 128 1.40 2.17 8.35
N HIS A 129 0.29 2.21 9.08
CA HIS A 129 0.00 1.23 10.14
C HIS A 129 -0.77 0.05 9.56
N VAL A 130 -0.24 -1.17 9.73
CA VAL A 130 -0.88 -2.38 9.16
C VAL A 130 -1.48 -3.26 10.23
N LEU A 131 -0.76 -3.45 11.35
CA LEU A 131 -1.22 -4.25 12.46
C LEU A 131 -0.89 -3.54 13.76
N TRP A 132 -1.86 -3.47 14.67
CA TRP A 132 -1.63 -3.05 16.04
C TRP A 132 -2.46 -3.91 17.01
N LYS A 133 -1.77 -4.64 17.89
CA LYS A 133 -2.40 -5.39 18.98
C LYS A 133 -1.98 -4.76 20.31
N LEU A 134 -2.96 -4.25 21.05
CA LEU A 134 -2.73 -3.71 22.38
C LEU A 134 -2.12 -4.80 23.29
N SER A 135 -1.13 -4.42 24.09
CA SER A 135 -0.56 -5.31 25.10
C SER A 135 -0.17 -4.50 26.32
N VAL A 136 -0.76 -4.88 27.46
CA VAL A 136 -0.67 -4.20 28.76
C VAL A 136 0.46 -4.73 29.64
N TRP A 137 1.10 -5.85 29.26
CA TRP A 137 2.16 -6.47 30.06
C TRP A 137 3.57 -6.01 29.63
N PRO A 138 4.49 -5.78 30.59
CA PRO A 138 5.85 -5.33 30.33
C PRO A 138 6.71 -6.51 29.85
N PHE A 139 6.55 -6.87 28.58
CA PHE A 139 7.43 -7.84 27.91
C PHE A 139 8.55 -7.12 27.14
N PRO A 140 9.76 -7.71 27.06
CA PRO A 140 10.83 -7.17 26.24
C PRO A 140 10.38 -7.05 24.79
N ARG A 141 10.85 -6.00 24.10
CA ARG A 141 10.49 -5.70 22.71
C ARG A 141 11.65 -6.09 21.79
N ARG A 142 11.33 -6.78 20.70
CA ARG A 142 12.27 -7.07 19.60
C ARG A 142 11.69 -6.48 18.33
N GLU A 143 12.48 -5.70 17.61
CA GLU A 143 12.09 -5.13 16.32
C GLU A 143 12.91 -5.79 15.22
N VAL A 144 12.23 -6.22 14.15
CA VAL A 144 12.83 -6.72 12.92
C VAL A 144 12.47 -5.73 11.83
N VAL A 145 13.48 -5.23 11.12
CA VAL A 145 13.33 -4.27 10.03
C VAL A 145 13.86 -4.92 8.76
N GLU A 146 13.03 -4.98 7.74
CA GLU A 146 13.35 -5.49 6.40
C GLU A 146 13.09 -4.38 5.38
N SER A 147 13.77 -4.41 4.24
CA SER A 147 13.52 -3.48 3.13
C SER A 147 12.91 -4.26 1.96
N THR A 148 11.82 -3.76 1.39
CA THR A 148 11.13 -4.34 0.22
C THR A 148 10.60 -3.23 -0.70
N SER A 149 9.89 -3.59 -1.76
CA SER A 149 9.22 -2.73 -2.73
C SER A 149 8.18 -3.57 -3.49
N LEU A 150 7.32 -2.94 -4.31
CA LEU A 150 6.43 -3.70 -5.19
C LEU A 150 7.22 -4.49 -6.26
N SER A 151 8.37 -3.98 -6.67
CA SER A 151 9.28 -4.65 -7.62
C SER A 151 10.23 -5.67 -6.99
N SER A 152 10.19 -5.88 -5.67
CA SER A 152 11.10 -6.82 -5.01
C SER A 152 10.91 -8.24 -5.56
N LYS A 153 12.01 -9.01 -5.64
CA LYS A 153 11.96 -10.42 -6.02
C LYS A 153 11.80 -11.34 -4.81
N ASP A 154 12.38 -10.92 -3.69
CA ASP A 154 12.38 -11.69 -2.46
C ASP A 154 11.26 -11.21 -1.54
N PRO A 155 10.36 -12.11 -1.09
CA PRO A 155 9.30 -11.74 -0.17
C PRO A 155 9.87 -11.47 1.23
N PRO A 156 9.24 -10.57 2.02
CA PRO A 156 9.65 -10.35 3.40
C PRO A 156 9.48 -11.62 4.24
N THR A 157 10.24 -11.69 5.35
CA THR A 157 10.23 -12.83 6.27
C THR A 157 8.87 -12.97 6.95
N PHE A 158 8.33 -11.87 7.49
CA PHE A 158 6.96 -11.85 7.98
C PHE A 158 6.01 -11.41 6.87
N ARG A 159 5.02 -12.25 6.58
CA ARG A 159 4.05 -12.06 5.49
C ARG A 159 2.66 -11.95 6.06
N LEU A 160 1.92 -10.96 5.55
CA LEU A 160 0.51 -10.74 5.85
C LEU A 160 -0.22 -10.65 4.51
N PRO A 161 -1.06 -11.62 4.15
CA PRO A 161 -1.76 -11.60 2.88
C PRO A 161 -2.72 -10.40 2.79
N VAL A 162 -2.98 -9.93 1.58
CA VAL A 162 -3.97 -8.89 1.30
C VAL A 162 -5.37 -9.43 1.64
N PRO A 163 -6.20 -8.73 2.44
CA PRO A 163 -7.52 -9.21 2.84
C PRO A 163 -8.60 -9.03 1.74
N ILE A 164 -8.34 -9.51 0.52
CA ILE A 164 -9.13 -9.22 -0.70
C ILE A 164 -10.61 -9.57 -0.54
N ASP A 165 -10.94 -10.74 0.01
CA ASP A 165 -12.32 -11.17 0.21
C ASP A 165 -13.14 -10.23 1.11
N ARG A 166 -12.46 -9.50 2.01
CA ARG A 166 -13.11 -8.48 2.85
C ARG A 166 -13.25 -7.17 2.10
N LEU A 167 -12.20 -6.76 1.39
CA LEU A 167 -12.18 -5.53 0.60
C LEU A 167 -13.24 -5.54 -0.51
N LEU A 168 -13.40 -6.66 -1.22
CA LEU A 168 -14.38 -6.81 -2.29
C LEU A 168 -15.83 -6.90 -1.80
N LYS A 169 -16.07 -7.30 -0.54
CA LYS A 169 -17.43 -7.31 0.03
C LYS A 169 -17.91 -5.92 0.46
N GLN A 170 -16.99 -4.98 0.62
CA GLN A 170 -17.25 -3.62 1.11
C GLN A 170 -17.15 -2.57 0.00
N ALA A 171 -16.64 -2.94 -1.18
CA ALA A 171 -16.67 -2.16 -2.42
C ALA A 171 -17.99 -2.38 -3.18
#